data_AF-A0A2S7QAB2-F1
#
_entry.id   AF-A0A2S7QAB2-F1
#
_cell.length_a   1.000
_cell.length_b   1.000
_cell.length_c   1.000
_cell.angle_alpha   90.00
_cell.angle_beta   90.00
_cell.angle_gamma   90.00
#
_symmetry.space_group_name_H-M   'P 1'
#
loop_
_entity.id
_entity.type
_entity.pdbx_description
1 polymer ?
#
loop_
_entity_poly.entity_id
_entity_poly.type
_entity_poly.pdbx_seq_one_letter_code
_entity_poly.pdbx_strand_id
1 'polypeptide(L)'
;MVQTHRSEEFELLRRVSFDSAQSSDSPRERDYADDLSRKFRVRGICYSWRYWVGVPLLLVHQASSRLRHCRHSLQSRKSRLYWVLATAPGFVITFWIIFTAIFRPSYNTPPQHYKILERKCRGSRDPGRGNVNNEKVFIAATLYDRNGLLVGGEWGTAVTELVQILGPENVHVSIYENDPDALAQDALYELGTRLECESLSLKLYAGYIFTHNVFAGNKSLVSEHLPLENIPRVTLPFGGSRIKRIAFLAEVRNRALRSLHDSPIQFDKLLYLNDVMFNPIDAVQLLFSTNIDAYGRAQYSAACAVDFVNAFKFYDRFATRDLEGYEMGVPFFPWFTAAGKAASRQDVLAQKDAVRVRACWGGMTAFDASWFQKDGTDVEHTPDNVGHERPDSNVTGMQLLPLRFRYELDPFWDASECCLIHADLTYLRYGRKNTDDTGIYTNPYVRVAYDSNTLSWLPYTRRLERLYPFVHNIVNILASLPAKNPRRLERPGDETTELVWEYDPSRAEKGAYQYRKRIISPGRFCGARRLSVLRENIKEGEKNFEKIPLPSPPG
;
A
#
# COMPACT_ATOMS: atom_id res chain seq x y z
N MET A 1 37.21 -30.79 33.33
CA MET A 1 36.25 -31.63 32.59
C MET A 1 35.32 -30.69 31.85
N VAL A 2 35.30 -30.81 30.53
CA VAL A 2 34.63 -29.93 29.56
C VAL A 2 33.19 -30.39 29.36
N GLN A 3 32.24 -29.45 29.24
CA GLN A 3 30.96 -29.58 28.51
C GLN A 3 30.29 -28.19 28.47
N THR A 4 30.46 -27.32 27.46
CA THR A 4 29.86 -27.22 26.11
C THR A 4 28.32 -27.22 26.02
N HIS A 5 27.78 -26.01 25.84
CA HIS A 5 26.67 -25.54 24.98
C HIS A 5 25.49 -26.46 24.60
N ARG A 6 24.27 -25.91 24.74
CA ARG A 6 23.33 -25.79 23.61
C ARG A 6 22.44 -24.56 23.77
N SER A 7 22.52 -23.66 22.79
CA SER A 7 21.64 -22.51 22.56
C SER A 7 20.28 -22.99 22.07
N GLU A 8 19.19 -22.50 22.65
CA GLU A 8 17.87 -22.56 22.01
C GLU A 8 17.66 -21.27 21.22
N GLU A 9 17.46 -21.45 19.91
CA GLU A 9 17.20 -20.42 18.92
C GLU A 9 15.94 -19.63 19.26
N PHE A 10 16.07 -18.31 19.21
CA PHE A 10 14.96 -17.36 19.24
C PHE A 10 14.07 -17.55 18.01
N GLU A 11 12.83 -18.01 18.20
CA GLU A 11 11.78 -17.84 17.20
C GLU A 11 11.43 -16.34 17.10
N LEU A 12 11.77 -15.75 15.94
CA LEU A 12 11.43 -14.38 15.57
C LEU A 12 9.90 -14.20 15.58
N LEU A 13 9.41 -13.47 16.59
CA LEU A 13 8.02 -13.06 16.69
C LEU A 13 7.60 -12.22 15.48
N ARG A 14 6.42 -12.52 14.96
CA ARG A 14 5.80 -11.93 13.77
C ARG A 14 5.45 -10.46 14.06
N ARG A 15 6.03 -9.53 13.29
CA ARG A 15 5.72 -8.09 13.30
C ARG A 15 4.21 -7.86 13.18
N VAL A 16 3.65 -7.02 14.05
CA VAL A 16 2.25 -6.62 14.07
C VAL A 16 2.22 -5.15 13.64
N SER A 17 2.16 -4.89 12.33
CA SER A 17 2.21 -3.52 11.79
C SER A 17 0.86 -2.81 11.92
N PHE A 18 0.85 -1.47 11.91
CA PHE A 18 -0.36 -0.64 12.06
C PHE A 18 -1.44 -1.01 11.03
N ASP A 19 -1.00 -1.30 9.79
CA ASP A 19 -1.87 -1.79 8.72
C ASP A 19 -1.91 -3.33 8.66
N SER A 20 -0.77 -4.02 8.65
CA SER A 20 -0.69 -5.47 8.36
C SER A 20 -1.23 -6.39 9.48
N ALA A 21 -1.36 -5.89 10.71
CA ALA A 21 -2.00 -6.64 11.79
C ALA A 21 -3.49 -6.92 11.54
N GLN A 22 -4.16 -6.22 10.62
CA GLN A 22 -5.61 -5.98 10.75
C GLN A 22 -6.44 -6.18 9.48
N SER A 23 -5.84 -6.47 8.33
CA SER A 23 -6.57 -6.80 7.09
C SER A 23 -6.81 -8.30 6.90
N SER A 24 -7.13 -9.06 7.96
CA SER A 24 -7.59 -10.44 7.79
C SER A 24 -9.08 -10.46 7.43
N ASP A 25 -9.35 -10.39 6.13
CA ASP A 25 -10.36 -11.17 5.40
C ASP A 25 -11.85 -10.86 5.62
N SER A 26 -12.57 -10.59 4.52
CA SER A 26 -14.04 -10.65 4.51
C SER A 26 -14.52 -12.03 5.04
N PRO A 27 -15.74 -12.18 5.57
CA PRO A 27 -16.27 -13.50 5.94
C PRO A 27 -16.15 -14.53 4.81
N ARG A 28 -16.31 -14.08 3.55
CA ARG A 28 -16.10 -14.90 2.34
C ARG A 28 -14.64 -15.30 2.11
N GLU A 29 -13.66 -14.49 2.51
CA GLU A 29 -12.24 -14.85 2.42
C GLU A 29 -11.81 -15.82 3.51
N ARG A 30 -12.43 -15.76 4.70
CA ARG A 30 -12.25 -16.78 5.75
C ARG A 30 -12.86 -18.11 5.32
N ASP A 31 -14.08 -18.10 4.80
CA ASP A 31 -14.71 -19.30 4.22
C ASP A 31 -13.92 -19.83 3.04
N TYR A 32 -13.31 -18.97 2.21
CA TYR A 32 -12.51 -19.40 1.06
C TYR A 32 -11.12 -19.91 1.44
N ALA A 33 -10.44 -19.32 2.43
CA ALA A 33 -9.17 -19.81 2.95
C ALA A 33 -9.36 -21.13 3.75
N ASP A 34 -10.47 -21.27 4.48
CA ASP A 34 -10.86 -22.53 5.12
C ASP A 34 -11.35 -23.58 4.12
N ASP A 35 -12.04 -23.20 3.04
CA ASP A 35 -12.48 -24.14 2.00
C ASP A 35 -11.32 -24.55 1.07
N LEU A 36 -10.36 -23.66 0.77
CA LEU A 36 -9.10 -24.04 0.12
C LEU A 36 -8.23 -24.89 1.03
N SER A 37 -8.14 -24.60 2.33
CA SER A 37 -7.34 -25.42 3.26
C SER A 37 -8.00 -26.79 3.55
N ARG A 38 -9.34 -26.86 3.51
CA ARG A 38 -10.10 -28.11 3.59
C ARG A 38 -10.06 -28.92 2.29
N LYS A 39 -10.11 -28.29 1.12
CA LYS A 39 -9.98 -28.95 -0.19
C LYS A 39 -8.54 -29.32 -0.55
N PHE A 40 -7.56 -28.54 -0.10
CA PHE A 40 -6.12 -28.80 -0.22
C PHE A 40 -5.50 -29.16 1.12
N ARG A 41 -6.09 -30.12 1.84
CA ARG A 41 -5.45 -30.77 2.99
C ARG A 41 -4.28 -31.63 2.51
N VAL A 42 -3.19 -30.99 2.07
CA VAL A 42 -1.87 -31.61 1.99
C VAL A 42 -1.31 -31.53 3.39
N ARG A 43 -1.16 -32.70 4.03
CA ARG A 43 -0.48 -32.87 5.32
C ARG A 43 0.82 -32.05 5.33
N GLY A 44 0.98 -31.22 6.35
CA GLY A 44 2.16 -30.40 6.56
C GLY A 44 3.43 -31.23 6.49
N ILE A 45 4.35 -30.76 5.65
CA ILE A 45 5.73 -31.23 5.60
C ILE A 45 6.60 -29.97 5.59
N CYS A 46 7.25 -29.75 6.73
CA CYS A 46 8.30 -28.78 6.92
C CYS A 46 9.54 -29.23 6.13
N TYR A 47 9.96 -28.58 5.03
CA TYR A 47 11.29 -28.78 4.45
C TYR A 47 11.79 -27.64 3.54
N SER A 48 12.96 -27.10 3.93
CA SER A 48 14.19 -26.95 3.14
C SER A 48 14.06 -26.67 1.63
N TRP A 49 14.67 -25.56 1.22
CA TRP A 49 14.92 -25.09 -0.16
C TRP A 49 15.47 -26.15 -1.15
N ARG A 50 15.96 -27.31 -0.68
CA ARG A 50 16.35 -28.44 -1.54
C ARG A 50 15.19 -29.06 -2.33
N TYR A 51 13.92 -28.79 -1.96
CA TYR A 51 12.75 -29.38 -2.62
C TYR A 51 12.30 -28.65 -3.90
N TRP A 52 12.49 -27.34 -4.06
CA TRP A 52 11.99 -26.65 -5.26
C TRP A 52 12.82 -26.85 -6.53
N VAL A 53 14.12 -27.12 -6.36
CA VAL A 53 15.01 -27.52 -7.47
C VAL A 53 15.19 -29.05 -7.51
N GLY A 54 15.07 -29.72 -6.36
CA GLY A 54 15.29 -31.16 -6.24
C GLY A 54 14.07 -32.03 -6.53
N VAL A 55 12.83 -31.58 -6.36
CA VAL A 55 11.62 -32.42 -6.54
C VAL A 55 11.28 -32.71 -8.00
N PRO A 56 11.43 -31.79 -8.98
CA PRO A 56 11.31 -32.16 -10.38
C PRO A 56 12.36 -33.21 -10.75
N LEU A 57 13.58 -33.08 -10.22
CA LEU A 57 14.67 -34.04 -10.44
C LEU A 57 14.45 -35.37 -9.70
N LEU A 58 13.94 -35.38 -8.48
CA LEU A 58 13.66 -36.57 -7.67
C LEU A 58 12.39 -37.29 -8.08
N LEU A 59 11.37 -36.60 -8.61
CA LEU A 59 10.20 -37.25 -9.20
C LEU A 59 10.54 -37.83 -10.58
N VAL A 60 11.37 -37.14 -11.38
CA VAL A 60 11.96 -37.72 -12.60
C VAL A 60 12.87 -38.91 -12.22
N HIS A 61 13.63 -38.83 -11.13
CA HIS A 61 14.51 -39.93 -10.70
C HIS A 61 13.76 -41.10 -10.05
N GLN A 62 12.71 -40.88 -9.27
CA GLN A 62 11.87 -41.91 -8.68
C GLN A 62 10.91 -42.55 -9.68
N ALA A 63 10.39 -41.79 -10.65
CA ALA A 63 9.74 -42.37 -11.82
C ALA A 63 10.73 -43.22 -12.61
N SER A 64 11.99 -42.77 -12.77
CA SER A 64 13.03 -43.54 -13.47
C SER A 64 13.50 -44.78 -12.69
N SER A 65 13.35 -44.83 -11.36
CA SER A 65 13.79 -45.96 -10.52
C SER A 65 12.70 -47.00 -10.32
N ARG A 66 11.41 -46.60 -10.19
CA ARG A 66 10.28 -47.54 -10.16
C ARG A 66 10.04 -48.25 -11.50
N LEU A 67 10.41 -47.62 -12.62
CA LEU A 67 10.35 -48.25 -13.95
C LEU A 67 11.62 -49.05 -14.31
N ARG A 68 12.66 -49.03 -13.47
CA ARG A 68 13.85 -49.89 -13.62
C ARG A 68 13.64 -51.32 -13.13
N HIS A 69 12.56 -51.62 -12.41
CA HIS A 69 12.21 -52.97 -11.94
C HIS A 69 11.27 -53.76 -12.88
N CYS A 70 10.85 -53.18 -14.00
CA CYS A 70 10.15 -53.89 -15.08
C CYS A 70 11.05 -53.93 -16.32
N ARG A 71 12.18 -54.64 -16.21
CA ARG A 71 13.14 -54.78 -17.30
C ARG A 71 13.38 -56.24 -17.63
N HIS A 72 12.36 -56.90 -18.17
CA HIS A 72 12.55 -57.97 -19.14
C HIS A 72 11.34 -58.03 -20.08
N SER A 73 11.63 -58.11 -21.38
CA SER A 73 10.71 -58.30 -22.53
C SER A 73 10.16 -57.04 -23.22
N LEU A 74 10.54 -56.91 -24.50
CA LEU A 74 9.98 -56.07 -25.58
C LEU A 74 10.13 -54.54 -25.46
N GLN A 75 11.25 -54.10 -26.02
CA GLN A 75 11.64 -52.73 -26.31
C GLN A 75 10.73 -52.11 -27.38
N SER A 76 9.51 -51.70 -27.02
CA SER A 76 8.60 -51.05 -27.97
C SER A 76 8.81 -49.53 -28.02
N ARG A 77 8.82 -48.95 -29.24
CA ARG A 77 8.83 -47.49 -29.48
C ARG A 77 7.75 -46.76 -28.66
N LYS A 78 6.65 -47.44 -28.32
CA LYS A 78 5.52 -46.91 -27.54
C LYS A 78 5.91 -46.55 -26.10
N SER A 79 6.74 -47.36 -25.42
CA SER A 79 7.17 -47.06 -24.03
C SER A 79 8.06 -45.80 -23.94
N ARG A 80 8.95 -45.60 -24.93
CA ARG A 80 9.74 -44.35 -25.02
C ARG A 80 8.85 -43.16 -25.35
N LEU A 81 7.84 -43.34 -26.22
CA LEU A 81 6.87 -42.30 -26.55
C LEU A 81 6.06 -41.88 -25.32
N TYR A 82 5.56 -42.81 -24.50
CA TYR A 82 4.86 -42.48 -23.25
C TYR A 82 5.75 -41.72 -22.26
N TRP A 83 7.02 -42.10 -22.13
CA TRP A 83 7.99 -41.39 -21.29
C TRP A 83 8.25 -39.96 -21.76
N VAL A 84 8.43 -39.76 -23.06
CA VAL A 84 8.58 -38.43 -23.66
C VAL A 84 7.31 -37.61 -23.47
N LEU A 85 6.13 -38.19 -23.74
CA LEU A 85 4.85 -37.50 -23.55
C LEU A 85 4.57 -37.14 -22.08
N ALA A 86 5.01 -37.95 -21.12
CA ALA A 86 4.83 -37.68 -19.69
C ALA A 86 5.80 -36.62 -19.15
N THR A 87 7.01 -36.50 -19.71
CA THR A 87 8.05 -35.58 -19.21
C THR A 87 8.14 -34.27 -19.99
N ALA A 88 7.76 -34.27 -21.28
CA ALA A 88 7.80 -33.09 -22.14
C ALA A 88 7.03 -31.88 -21.59
N PRO A 89 5.82 -32.01 -20.99
CA PRO A 89 5.12 -30.86 -20.40
C PRO A 89 5.92 -30.19 -19.29
N GLY A 90 6.60 -30.98 -18.44
CA GLY A 90 7.46 -30.46 -17.38
C GLY A 90 8.63 -29.64 -17.94
N PHE A 91 9.33 -30.17 -18.95
CA PHE A 91 10.41 -29.43 -19.62
C PHE A 91 9.92 -28.16 -20.30
N VAL A 92 8.75 -28.19 -20.94
CA VAL A 92 8.15 -27.01 -21.57
C VAL A 92 7.81 -25.96 -20.51
N ILE A 93 7.18 -26.34 -19.39
CA ILE A 93 6.87 -25.43 -18.29
C ILE A 93 8.15 -24.83 -17.70
N THR A 94 9.16 -25.65 -17.40
CA THR A 94 10.45 -25.17 -16.88
C THR A 94 11.14 -24.23 -17.86
N PHE A 95 11.13 -24.57 -19.16
CA PHE A 95 11.66 -23.69 -20.21
C PHE A 95 10.94 -22.34 -20.21
N TRP A 96 9.60 -22.31 -20.19
CA TRP A 96 8.84 -21.06 -20.18
C TRP A 96 9.07 -20.22 -18.92
N ILE A 97 9.23 -20.87 -17.75
CA ILE A 97 9.58 -20.20 -16.49
C ILE A 97 10.94 -19.50 -16.63
N ILE A 98 11.97 -20.25 -17.04
CA ILE A 98 13.33 -19.72 -17.20
C ILE A 98 13.37 -18.65 -18.28
N PHE A 99 12.74 -18.90 -19.44
CA PHE A 99 12.67 -17.97 -20.56
C PHE A 99 12.02 -16.65 -20.14
N THR A 100 10.89 -16.71 -19.43
CA THR A 100 10.20 -15.49 -18.98
C THR A 100 11.04 -14.73 -17.96
N ALA A 101 11.65 -15.43 -16.99
CA ALA A 101 12.48 -14.82 -15.97
C ALA A 101 13.70 -14.05 -16.53
N ILE A 102 14.24 -14.53 -17.65
CA ILE A 102 15.44 -13.96 -18.29
C ILE A 102 15.06 -12.90 -19.33
N PHE A 103 14.17 -13.24 -20.27
CA PHE A 103 13.93 -12.43 -21.47
C PHE A 103 12.69 -11.55 -21.41
N ARG A 104 11.75 -11.85 -20.51
CA ARG A 104 10.50 -11.10 -20.36
C ARG A 104 10.18 -10.79 -18.89
N PRO A 105 11.10 -10.23 -18.10
CA PRO A 105 10.81 -9.91 -16.71
C PRO A 105 9.82 -8.72 -16.60
N SER A 106 8.99 -8.71 -15.55
CA SER A 106 8.02 -7.65 -15.28
C SER A 106 8.68 -6.51 -14.50
N TYR A 107 8.51 -5.26 -14.94
CA TYR A 107 9.01 -4.03 -14.31
C TYR A 107 10.51 -4.05 -13.96
N ASN A 108 11.31 -4.82 -14.72
CA ASN A 108 12.77 -4.91 -14.54
C ASN A 108 13.55 -3.97 -15.47
N THR A 109 12.89 -3.35 -16.43
CA THR A 109 13.49 -2.44 -17.42
C THR A 109 12.84 -1.07 -17.24
N PRO A 110 13.30 -0.27 -16.27
CA PRO A 110 12.72 1.04 -16.02
C PRO A 110 12.97 1.98 -17.21
N PRO A 111 12.08 2.97 -17.44
CA PRO A 111 12.29 4.01 -18.45
C PRO A 111 13.61 4.76 -18.29
N GLN A 112 14.06 5.45 -19.34
CA GLN A 112 15.39 6.07 -19.36
C GLN A 112 15.55 7.17 -18.31
N HIS A 113 14.51 7.95 -18.02
CA HIS A 113 14.56 9.01 -17.01
C HIS A 113 14.80 8.47 -15.60
N TYR A 114 14.22 7.30 -15.27
CA TYR A 114 14.50 6.62 -13.99
C TYR A 114 16.00 6.30 -13.85
N LYS A 115 16.63 5.75 -14.90
CA LYS A 115 18.06 5.43 -14.89
C LYS A 115 18.95 6.67 -14.81
N ILE A 116 18.50 7.80 -15.34
CA ILE A 116 19.21 9.08 -15.21
C ILE A 116 19.15 9.56 -13.76
N LEU A 117 17.96 9.55 -13.15
CA LEU A 117 17.77 9.97 -11.76
C LEU A 117 18.51 9.06 -10.78
N GLU A 118 18.44 7.74 -10.97
CA GLU A 118 19.19 6.78 -10.14
C GLU A 118 20.70 7.01 -10.22
N ARG A 119 21.25 7.25 -11.41
CA ARG A 119 22.68 7.57 -11.58
C ARG A 119 23.07 8.86 -10.87
N LYS A 120 22.22 9.88 -10.87
CA LYS A 120 22.44 11.11 -10.11
C LYS A 120 22.45 10.83 -8.60
N CYS A 121 21.46 10.10 -8.10
CA CYS A 121 21.36 9.73 -6.68
C CYS A 121 22.54 8.87 -6.21
N ARG A 122 23.10 8.00 -7.06
CA ARG A 122 24.25 7.16 -6.71
C ARG A 122 25.61 7.80 -6.98
N GLY A 123 25.66 8.78 -7.89
CA GLY A 123 26.90 9.36 -8.39
C GLY A 123 27.53 10.43 -7.49
N SER A 124 26.78 10.96 -6.53
CA SER A 124 27.26 11.92 -5.54
C SER A 124 26.74 11.58 -4.14
N ARG A 125 27.39 12.13 -3.10
CA ARG A 125 26.92 12.13 -1.71
C ARG A 125 26.40 13.50 -1.27
N ASP A 126 26.41 14.47 -2.16
CA ASP A 126 25.94 15.82 -1.87
C ASP A 126 24.44 15.80 -1.53
N PRO A 127 23.99 16.66 -0.59
CA PRO A 127 22.57 16.87 -0.34
C PRO A 127 21.83 17.34 -1.59
N GLY A 128 20.56 16.98 -1.75
CA GLY A 128 19.72 17.49 -2.84
C GLY A 128 19.95 16.82 -4.20
N ARG A 129 20.89 15.88 -4.30
CA ARG A 129 21.29 15.20 -5.56
C ARG A 129 20.15 14.55 -6.36
N GLY A 130 19.04 14.17 -5.72
CA GLY A 130 17.87 13.59 -6.37
C GLY A 130 16.72 14.58 -6.60
N ASN A 131 16.79 15.77 -6.03
CA ASN A 131 15.76 16.81 -6.15
C ASN A 131 16.19 17.87 -7.18
N VAL A 132 16.20 17.48 -8.44
CA VAL A 132 16.76 18.28 -9.54
C VAL A 132 16.08 19.64 -9.74
N ASN A 133 14.85 19.79 -9.25
CA ASN A 133 14.04 21.00 -9.39
C ASN A 133 13.94 21.81 -8.09
N ASN A 134 14.63 21.40 -7.02
CA ASN A 134 14.54 22.00 -5.68
C ASN A 134 13.10 22.12 -5.16
N GLU A 135 12.26 21.12 -5.43
CA GLU A 135 10.87 21.07 -4.97
C GLU A 135 10.81 20.89 -3.45
N LYS A 136 9.92 21.62 -2.77
CA LYS A 136 9.68 21.49 -1.33
C LYS A 136 8.82 20.26 -1.06
N VAL A 137 9.34 19.33 -0.27
CA VAL A 137 8.71 18.04 0.03
C VAL A 137 8.34 17.95 1.51
N PHE A 138 7.05 17.77 1.78
CA PHE A 138 6.56 17.41 3.12
C PHE A 138 6.46 15.89 3.22
N ILE A 139 7.17 15.27 4.16
CA ILE A 139 7.09 13.83 4.43
C ILE A 139 6.22 13.64 5.67
N ALA A 140 5.12 12.90 5.55
CA ALA A 140 4.21 12.58 6.64
C ALA A 140 4.27 11.07 6.95
N ALA A 141 4.25 10.68 8.21
CA ALA A 141 4.09 9.29 8.60
C ALA A 141 3.22 9.13 9.85
N THR A 142 2.40 8.09 9.87
CA THR A 142 1.69 7.62 11.07
C THR A 142 2.19 6.24 11.41
N LEU A 143 2.79 6.09 12.60
CA LEU A 143 3.46 4.86 13.00
C LEU A 143 2.81 4.25 14.23
N TYR A 144 3.05 2.94 14.37
CA TYR A 144 2.87 2.19 15.59
C TYR A 144 4.11 1.32 15.74
N ASP A 145 5.11 1.83 16.46
CA ASP A 145 6.45 1.27 16.55
C ASP A 145 6.74 0.72 17.93
N ARG A 146 6.04 -0.38 18.27
CA ARG A 146 6.25 -1.05 19.54
C ARG A 146 7.73 -1.45 19.70
N ASN A 147 8.33 -1.03 20.82
CA ASN A 147 9.75 -1.18 21.15
C ASN A 147 10.73 -0.35 20.29
N GLY A 148 10.27 0.60 19.47
CA GLY A 148 11.14 1.51 18.70
C GLY A 148 11.98 0.87 17.58
N LEU A 149 11.62 -0.35 17.14
CA LEU A 149 12.44 -1.13 16.21
C LEU A 149 12.35 -0.64 14.76
N LEU A 150 11.25 -0.01 14.37
CA LEU A 150 11.03 0.52 13.03
C LEU A 150 11.84 1.82 12.86
N VAL A 151 11.55 2.80 13.72
CA VAL A 151 12.16 4.14 13.72
C VAL A 151 13.64 4.07 14.08
N GLY A 152 14.01 3.24 15.07
CA GLY A 152 15.41 3.00 15.42
C GLY A 152 16.17 2.15 14.39
N GLY A 153 15.46 1.50 13.47
CA GLY A 153 16.03 0.53 12.54
C GLY A 153 16.20 1.01 11.10
N GLU A 154 15.99 0.07 10.17
CA GLU A 154 16.17 0.28 8.73
C GLU A 154 15.21 1.33 8.16
N TRP A 155 13.98 1.44 8.70
CA TRP A 155 13.02 2.43 8.25
C TRP A 155 13.49 3.86 8.56
N GLY A 156 13.92 4.12 9.80
CA GLY A 156 14.47 5.44 10.16
C GLY A 156 15.73 5.78 9.37
N THR A 157 16.58 4.78 9.11
CA THR A 157 17.77 4.94 8.25
C THR A 157 17.39 5.32 6.81
N ALA A 158 16.39 4.66 6.24
CA ALA A 158 15.88 4.96 4.90
C ALA A 158 15.27 6.37 4.82
N VAL A 159 14.56 6.82 5.87
CA VAL A 159 14.04 8.20 5.95
C VAL A 159 15.18 9.21 5.99
N THR A 160 16.21 9.00 6.81
CA THR A 160 17.38 9.89 6.86
C THR A 160 18.10 9.95 5.50
N GLU A 161 18.30 8.82 4.83
CA GLU A 161 18.91 8.79 3.50
C GLU A 161 18.03 9.51 2.45
N LEU A 162 16.71 9.33 2.52
CA LEU A 162 15.76 10.03 1.66
C LEU A 162 15.86 11.55 1.82
N VAL A 163 15.88 12.05 3.05
CA VAL A 163 16.06 13.48 3.36
C VAL A 163 17.37 13.99 2.76
N GLN A 164 18.46 13.23 2.84
CA GLN A 164 19.73 13.59 2.22
C GLN A 164 19.62 13.64 0.68
N ILE A 165 18.96 12.68 0.04
CA ILE A 165 18.78 12.67 -1.42
C ILE A 165 17.97 13.88 -1.89
N LEU A 166 16.93 14.24 -1.13
CA LEU A 166 16.03 15.35 -1.44
C LEU A 166 16.60 16.74 -1.12
N GLY A 167 17.59 16.80 -0.22
CA GLY A 167 18.15 18.04 0.30
C GLY A 167 17.42 18.44 1.58
N PRO A 168 18.09 18.43 2.76
CA PRO A 168 17.46 18.75 4.05
C PRO A 168 16.72 20.10 4.05
N GLU A 169 17.25 21.08 3.33
CA GLU A 169 16.66 22.42 3.16
C GLU A 169 15.35 22.44 2.37
N ASN A 170 15.04 21.37 1.65
CA ASN A 170 13.83 21.21 0.86
C ASN A 170 12.80 20.29 1.53
N VAL A 171 13.10 19.73 2.71
CA VAL A 171 12.25 18.72 3.35
C VAL A 171 11.73 19.17 4.70
N HIS A 172 10.47 18.86 4.97
CA HIS A 172 9.90 18.83 6.31
C HIS A 172 9.44 17.41 6.64
N VAL A 173 9.88 16.84 7.76
CA VAL A 173 9.46 15.49 8.20
C VAL A 173 8.48 15.58 9.37
N SER A 174 7.24 15.14 9.19
CA SER A 174 6.25 15.00 10.24
C SER A 174 5.95 13.54 10.53
N ILE A 175 6.18 13.11 11.76
CA ILE A 175 5.87 11.75 12.23
C ILE A 175 4.95 11.85 13.42
N TYR A 176 3.83 11.13 13.35
CA TYR A 176 2.85 11.02 14.42
C TYR A 176 2.79 9.59 14.95
N GLU A 177 2.92 9.43 16.26
CA GLU A 177 2.68 8.17 16.95
C GLU A 177 1.74 8.38 18.14
N ASN A 178 0.70 7.54 18.22
CA ASN A 178 -0.25 7.54 19.32
C ASN A 178 0.16 6.53 20.39
N ASP A 179 0.26 6.99 21.64
CA ASP A 179 0.60 6.15 22.80
C ASP A 179 1.89 5.31 22.62
N PRO A 180 3.04 5.91 22.27
CA PRO A 180 4.30 5.18 22.18
C PRO A 180 4.74 4.64 23.54
N ASP A 181 5.38 3.46 23.53
CA ASP A 181 6.13 2.98 24.70
C ASP A 181 7.46 3.74 24.85
N ALA A 182 8.15 3.55 25.98
CA ALA A 182 9.38 4.29 26.29
C ALA A 182 10.48 4.08 25.22
N LEU A 183 10.61 2.88 24.67
CA LEU A 183 11.61 2.58 23.65
C LEU A 183 11.24 3.21 22.30
N ALA A 184 9.95 3.24 21.96
CA ALA A 184 9.44 3.94 20.78
C ALA A 184 9.68 5.46 20.89
N GLN A 185 9.45 6.03 22.08
CA GLN A 185 9.70 7.44 22.36
C GLN A 185 11.20 7.77 22.23
N ASP A 186 12.09 6.94 22.78
CA ASP A 186 13.54 7.11 22.65
C ASP A 186 13.99 7.01 21.18
N ALA A 187 13.44 6.06 20.41
CA ALA A 187 13.75 5.90 18.99
C ALA A 187 13.31 7.12 18.15
N LEU A 188 12.13 7.69 18.43
CA LEU A 188 11.67 8.93 17.80
C LEU A 188 12.58 10.11 18.14
N TYR A 189 13.03 10.22 19.39
CA TYR A 189 13.98 11.25 19.81
C TYR A 189 15.33 11.11 19.07
N GLU A 190 15.85 9.88 18.95
CA GLU A 190 17.09 9.60 18.22
C GLU A 190 16.97 9.87 16.71
N LEU A 191 15.84 9.50 16.08
CA LEU A 191 15.58 9.91 14.69
C LEU A 191 15.55 11.44 14.56
N GLY A 192 14.93 12.11 15.54
CA GLY A 192 14.94 13.55 15.62
C GLY A 192 16.35 14.13 15.56
N THR A 193 17.23 13.70 16.47
CA THR A 193 18.62 14.20 16.51
C THR A 193 19.37 13.90 15.22
N ARG A 194 19.16 12.73 14.59
CA ARG A 194 19.73 12.43 13.26
C ARG A 194 19.27 13.38 12.15
N LEU A 195 18.04 13.89 12.22
CA LEU A 195 17.49 14.85 11.24
C LEU A 195 17.90 16.31 11.51
N GLU A 196 18.24 16.64 12.75
CA GLU A 196 18.60 17.99 13.23
C GLU A 196 20.08 18.33 13.13
N CYS A 197 20.97 17.33 13.19
CA CYS A 197 22.38 17.56 13.49
C CYS A 197 23.13 18.39 12.44
N GLU A 198 23.27 19.69 12.75
CA GLU A 198 24.47 20.47 12.46
C GLU A 198 25.66 19.82 13.18
N SER A 199 26.55 19.17 12.43
CA SER A 199 27.93 18.84 12.79
C SER A 199 28.20 18.55 14.30
N LEU A 200 27.99 17.30 14.75
CA LEU A 200 28.66 16.81 15.96
C LEU A 200 29.97 16.11 15.58
N SER A 201 31.03 16.92 15.53
CA SER A 201 32.41 16.44 15.50
C SER A 201 32.73 15.73 16.81
N LEU A 202 32.90 14.41 16.78
CA LEU A 202 33.56 13.69 17.87
C LEU A 202 34.67 12.79 17.32
N LYS A 203 35.90 13.16 17.70
CA LYS A 203 37.17 12.48 17.40
C LYS A 203 37.33 11.19 18.21
N LEU A 204 38.18 10.31 17.63
CA LEU A 204 39.01 9.22 18.17
C LEU A 204 38.42 7.80 18.00
N TYR A 205 39.06 6.87 17.28
CA TYR A 205 40.50 6.60 17.10
C TYR A 205 40.94 6.56 15.62
N ALA A 206 42.25 6.78 15.38
CA ALA A 206 42.99 6.49 14.13
C ALA A 206 43.04 7.52 12.98
N GLY A 207 43.10 8.83 13.27
CA GLY A 207 43.84 9.76 12.38
C GLY A 207 43.23 10.09 10.99
N TYR A 208 41.97 9.77 10.72
CA TYR A 208 41.25 10.21 9.53
C TYR A 208 40.26 11.34 9.88
N ILE A 209 40.35 12.47 9.18
CA ILE A 209 39.33 13.52 9.21
C ILE A 209 38.23 13.08 8.24
N PHE A 210 37.07 12.69 8.77
CA PHE A 210 35.84 12.61 8.00
C PHE A 210 35.08 13.91 8.18
N THR A 211 35.02 14.74 7.14
CA THR A 211 34.06 15.84 7.05
C THR A 211 32.67 15.22 6.88
N HIS A 212 31.84 15.28 7.92
CA HIS A 212 30.43 14.91 7.83
C HIS A 212 29.60 16.16 7.47
N ASN A 213 28.70 15.98 6.49
CA ASN A 213 27.83 17.02 5.95
C ASN A 213 26.93 17.65 7.02
N VAL A 214 26.62 18.92 6.82
CA VAL A 214 25.71 19.75 7.64
C VAL A 214 24.26 19.32 7.37
N PHE A 215 23.53 18.85 8.38
CA PHE A 215 22.10 18.54 8.29
C PHE A 215 21.31 19.55 9.13
N ALA A 216 20.33 20.22 8.54
CA ALA A 216 19.33 20.98 9.31
C ALA A 216 17.97 20.81 8.60
N GLY A 217 17.41 19.60 8.68
CA GLY A 217 16.08 19.33 8.13
C GLY A 217 15.00 19.83 9.09
N ASN A 218 13.94 20.45 8.55
CA ASN A 218 12.79 20.82 9.37
C ASN A 218 12.01 19.57 9.77
N LYS A 219 11.52 19.51 11.01
CA LYS A 219 10.77 18.34 11.49
C LYS A 219 9.67 18.69 12.49
N SER A 220 8.68 17.82 12.59
CA SER A 220 7.61 17.82 13.58
C SER A 220 7.37 16.38 14.03
N LEU A 221 8.07 15.96 15.08
CA LEU A 221 7.93 14.62 15.65
C LEU A 221 6.97 14.72 16.85
N VAL A 222 5.77 14.16 16.68
CA VAL A 222 4.68 14.30 17.65
C VAL A 222 4.33 12.93 18.23
N SER A 223 4.53 12.82 19.53
CA SER A 223 4.11 11.68 20.35
C SER A 223 3.12 12.18 21.39
N GLU A 224 1.88 11.70 21.35
CA GLU A 224 0.84 12.13 22.29
C GLU A 224 -0.17 11.01 22.59
N HIS A 225 -0.93 11.19 23.66
CA HIS A 225 -2.15 10.41 23.90
C HIS A 225 -3.30 11.00 23.09
N LEU A 226 -3.93 10.18 22.25
CA LEU A 226 -5.11 10.59 21.49
C LEU A 226 -6.35 10.56 22.37
N PRO A 227 -6.97 11.72 22.71
CA PRO A 227 -8.24 11.75 23.40
C PRO A 227 -9.34 11.11 22.52
N LEU A 228 -9.67 9.85 22.83
CA LEU A 228 -10.61 9.03 22.07
C LEU A 228 -12.06 9.56 22.18
N GLU A 229 -12.36 10.37 23.19
CA GLU A 229 -13.63 11.06 23.38
C GLU A 229 -13.99 11.99 22.21
N ASN A 230 -12.99 12.50 21.49
CA ASN A 230 -13.20 13.39 20.36
C ASN A 230 -13.48 12.64 19.04
N ILE A 231 -13.34 11.31 19.03
CA ILE A 231 -13.63 10.50 17.84
C ILE A 231 -15.08 10.00 17.91
N PRO A 232 -15.92 10.29 16.89
CA PRO A 232 -17.30 9.86 16.91
C PRO A 232 -17.46 8.34 17.01
N ARG A 233 -18.50 7.94 17.74
CA ARG A 233 -18.79 6.54 18.05
C ARG A 233 -20.05 6.08 17.32
N VAL A 234 -20.12 4.79 17.01
CA VAL A 234 -21.31 4.14 16.46
C VAL A 234 -21.93 3.19 17.46
N THR A 235 -23.26 3.20 17.54
CA THR A 235 -24.02 2.25 18.35
C THR A 235 -24.12 0.91 17.65
N LEU A 236 -23.77 -0.15 18.36
CA LEU A 236 -23.78 -1.53 17.87
C LEU A 236 -25.15 -2.18 18.12
N PRO A 237 -25.51 -3.25 17.38
CA PRO A 237 -26.79 -3.95 17.55
C PRO A 237 -27.03 -4.48 18.97
N PHE A 238 -25.98 -4.70 19.77
CA PHE A 238 -26.13 -5.14 21.16
C PHE A 238 -26.28 -3.98 22.17
N GLY A 239 -26.24 -2.73 21.70
CA GLY A 239 -26.43 -1.51 22.49
C GLY A 239 -25.15 -0.81 22.94
N GLY A 240 -23.97 -1.43 22.76
CA GLY A 240 -22.68 -0.80 23.07
C GLY A 240 -22.30 0.27 22.04
N SER A 241 -21.65 1.35 22.47
CA SER A 241 -21.11 2.39 21.59
C SER A 241 -19.62 2.16 21.38
N ARG A 242 -19.09 2.21 20.15
CA ARG A 242 -17.67 1.94 19.83
C ARG A 242 -17.13 2.87 18.74
N ILE A 243 -15.82 3.11 18.74
CA ILE A 243 -15.14 3.92 17.71
C ILE A 243 -14.91 3.07 16.46
N LYS A 244 -15.28 3.58 15.27
CA LYS A 244 -14.95 2.90 14.00
C LYS A 244 -13.44 2.91 13.76
N ARG A 245 -12.90 1.80 13.25
CA ARG A 245 -11.48 1.70 12.84
C ARG A 245 -11.09 2.84 11.91
N ILE A 246 -11.89 3.09 10.87
CA ILE A 246 -11.58 4.12 9.87
C ILE A 246 -11.67 5.53 10.46
N ALA A 247 -12.56 5.77 11.44
CA ALA A 247 -12.62 7.07 12.11
C ALA A 247 -11.32 7.36 12.88
N PHE A 248 -10.83 6.35 13.62
CA PHE A 248 -9.53 6.43 14.28
C PHE A 248 -8.37 6.62 13.29
N LEU A 249 -8.34 5.83 12.20
CA LEU A 249 -7.29 5.94 11.18
C LEU A 249 -7.27 7.31 10.49
N ALA A 250 -8.44 7.84 10.15
CA ALA A 250 -8.56 9.18 9.56
C ALA A 250 -8.04 10.26 10.51
N GLU A 251 -8.38 10.18 11.80
CA GLU A 251 -7.90 11.12 12.81
C GLU A 251 -6.38 11.10 12.93
N VAL A 252 -5.76 9.94 13.16
CA VAL A 252 -4.29 9.86 13.29
C VAL A 252 -3.58 10.35 12.03
N ARG A 253 -4.14 10.08 10.84
CA ARG A 253 -3.54 10.55 9.59
C ARG A 253 -3.60 12.06 9.43
N ASN A 254 -4.70 12.68 9.86
CA ASN A 254 -4.82 14.13 9.89
C ASN A 254 -3.88 14.77 10.91
N ARG A 255 -3.54 14.09 12.01
CA ARG A 255 -2.57 14.60 13.00
C ARG A 255 -1.16 14.71 12.42
N ALA A 256 -0.73 13.74 11.63
CA ALA A 256 0.54 13.81 10.89
C ALA A 256 0.58 14.92 9.80
N LEU A 257 -0.56 15.54 9.48
CA LEU A 257 -0.63 16.65 8.52
C LEU A 257 -0.80 18.03 9.19
N ARG A 258 -0.81 18.12 10.53
CA ARG A 258 -1.02 19.39 11.24
C ARG A 258 0.05 20.43 10.90
N SER A 259 1.33 20.05 10.94
CA SER A 259 2.41 21.00 10.65
C SER A 259 2.41 21.47 9.18
N LEU A 260 1.87 20.69 8.24
CA LEU A 260 1.64 21.14 6.87
C LEU A 260 0.57 22.23 6.79
N HIS A 261 -0.48 22.11 7.60
CA HIS A 261 -1.59 23.07 7.59
C HIS A 261 -1.22 24.44 8.14
N ASP A 262 -0.43 24.42 9.21
CA ASP A 262 -0.05 25.62 9.95
C ASP A 262 1.26 26.21 9.42
N SER A 263 1.87 25.56 8.43
CA SER A 263 3.10 26.00 7.80
C SER A 263 2.87 27.27 6.96
N PRO A 264 3.72 28.31 7.11
CA PRO A 264 3.75 29.43 6.18
C PRO A 264 4.48 29.08 4.87
N ILE A 265 5.23 27.98 4.84
CA ILE A 265 5.94 27.47 3.65
C ILE A 265 4.95 26.68 2.81
N GLN A 266 4.91 26.99 1.52
CA GLN A 266 4.19 26.20 0.52
C GLN A 266 5.07 25.05 0.06
N PHE A 267 4.54 23.84 0.18
CA PHE A 267 5.17 22.60 -0.29
C PHE A 267 4.64 22.24 -1.68
N ASP A 268 5.52 21.72 -2.54
CA ASP A 268 5.17 21.23 -3.87
C ASP A 268 4.66 19.78 -3.81
N LYS A 269 5.25 18.95 -2.94
CA LYS A 269 4.95 17.52 -2.82
C LYS A 269 4.67 17.12 -1.37
N LEU A 270 3.71 16.22 -1.19
CA LEU A 270 3.43 15.53 0.07
C LEU A 270 3.73 14.04 -0.12
N LEU A 271 4.72 13.49 0.58
CA LEU A 271 5.00 12.06 0.61
C LEU A 271 4.47 11.47 1.91
N TYR A 272 3.43 10.64 1.82
CA TYR A 272 2.89 9.90 2.95
C TYR A 272 3.52 8.51 3.03
N LEU A 273 4.10 8.17 4.19
CA LEU A 273 4.74 6.89 4.47
C LEU A 273 3.99 6.13 5.58
N ASN A 274 3.74 4.85 5.32
CA ASN A 274 3.37 3.88 6.36
C ASN A 274 4.63 3.20 6.93
N ASP A 275 4.42 2.17 7.74
CA ASP A 275 5.42 1.26 8.31
C ASP A 275 5.98 0.23 7.31
N VAL A 276 6.25 0.67 6.08
CA VAL A 276 6.83 -0.16 5.01
C VAL A 276 8.33 0.07 4.87
N MET A 277 9.09 -0.99 4.64
CA MET A 277 10.47 -0.93 4.18
C MET A 277 10.51 -0.52 2.71
N PHE A 278 11.38 0.44 2.37
CA PHE A 278 11.50 1.00 1.03
C PHE A 278 12.96 1.36 0.70
N ASN A 279 13.24 1.48 -0.60
CA ASN A 279 14.49 2.06 -1.08
C ASN A 279 14.34 3.58 -1.23
N PRO A 280 15.21 4.41 -0.63
CA PRO A 280 15.12 5.88 -0.74
C PRO A 280 15.13 6.40 -2.18
N ILE A 281 15.86 5.75 -3.09
CA ILE A 281 15.84 6.14 -4.52
C ILE A 281 14.46 5.87 -5.12
N ASP A 282 13.79 4.77 -4.77
CA ASP A 282 12.46 4.47 -5.29
C ASP A 282 11.41 5.49 -4.80
N ALA A 283 11.55 6.03 -3.58
CA ALA A 283 10.71 7.13 -3.09
C ALA A 283 10.91 8.41 -3.92
N VAL A 284 12.16 8.72 -4.29
CA VAL A 284 12.49 9.87 -5.17
C VAL A 284 11.94 9.66 -6.58
N GLN A 285 11.96 8.41 -7.08
CA GLN A 285 11.31 8.08 -8.36
C GLN A 285 9.80 8.26 -8.30
N LEU A 286 9.16 7.88 -7.19
CA LEU A 286 7.72 8.08 -7.02
C LEU A 286 7.36 9.57 -7.12
N LEU A 287 8.16 10.42 -6.44
CA LEU A 287 7.99 11.87 -6.40
C LEU A 287 8.21 12.56 -7.75
N PHE A 288 9.28 12.19 -8.48
CA PHE A 288 9.76 13.00 -9.60
C PHE A 288 9.75 12.31 -10.97
N SER A 289 9.49 11.00 -11.04
CA SER A 289 9.55 10.24 -12.30
C SER A 289 8.23 9.58 -12.71
N THR A 290 7.18 9.65 -11.89
CA THR A 290 5.85 9.14 -12.24
C THR A 290 5.15 10.09 -13.20
N ASN A 291 4.72 9.58 -14.36
CA ASN A 291 3.94 10.34 -15.37
C ASN A 291 4.60 11.69 -15.74
N ILE A 292 5.87 11.67 -16.13
CA ILE A 292 6.58 12.92 -16.47
C ILE A 292 6.06 13.55 -17.77
N ASP A 293 6.03 14.87 -17.82
CA ASP A 293 5.76 15.63 -19.04
C ASP A 293 7.01 15.76 -19.95
N ALA A 294 6.85 16.50 -21.05
CA ALA A 294 7.93 16.77 -22.00
C ALA A 294 9.10 17.58 -21.41
N TYR A 295 8.89 18.27 -20.28
CA TYR A 295 9.91 19.02 -19.54
C TYR A 295 10.55 18.19 -18.41
N GLY A 296 10.13 16.93 -18.24
CA GLY A 296 10.63 16.04 -17.21
C GLY A 296 10.06 16.31 -15.82
N ARG A 297 8.90 16.98 -15.71
CA ARG A 297 8.21 17.21 -14.42
C ARG A 297 7.13 16.17 -14.21
N ALA A 298 7.04 15.63 -13.00
CA ALA A 298 6.03 14.63 -12.66
C ALA A 298 4.62 15.25 -12.62
N GLN A 299 3.70 14.70 -13.43
CA GLN A 299 2.32 15.18 -13.55
C GLN A 299 1.34 14.22 -12.90
N TYR A 300 0.99 14.46 -11.64
CA TYR A 300 -0.03 13.68 -10.94
C TYR A 300 -0.68 14.52 -9.84
N SER A 301 -1.95 14.20 -9.52
CA SER A 301 -2.55 14.62 -8.25
C SER A 301 -2.18 13.65 -7.13
N ALA A 302 -2.06 12.36 -7.45
CA ALA A 302 -1.44 11.38 -6.55
C ALA A 302 -0.74 10.24 -7.31
N ALA A 303 0.33 9.71 -6.71
CA ALA A 303 1.10 8.57 -7.19
C ALA A 303 1.41 7.61 -6.03
N CYS A 304 1.05 6.34 -6.14
CA CYS A 304 1.26 5.36 -5.08
C CYS A 304 2.27 4.28 -5.49
N ALA A 305 3.07 3.83 -4.54
CA ALA A 305 3.86 2.61 -4.66
C ALA A 305 2.97 1.35 -4.70
N VAL A 306 3.58 0.19 -4.92
CA VAL A 306 2.93 -1.12 -4.76
C VAL A 306 3.51 -1.84 -3.55
N ASP A 307 2.66 -2.21 -2.60
CA ASP A 307 3.08 -2.85 -1.36
C ASP A 307 2.88 -4.36 -1.33
N PHE A 308 3.75 -5.02 -0.58
CA PHE A 308 3.83 -6.47 -0.51
C PHE A 308 3.91 -6.95 0.93
N VAL A 309 2.99 -7.85 1.29
CA VAL A 309 3.04 -8.58 2.58
C VAL A 309 3.90 -9.84 2.49
N ASN A 310 4.11 -10.33 1.26
CA ASN A 310 5.16 -11.28 0.93
C ASN A 310 5.55 -11.07 -0.54
N ALA A 311 6.62 -11.73 -0.99
CA ALA A 311 7.26 -11.41 -2.25
C ALA A 311 6.42 -11.63 -3.53
N PHE A 312 5.19 -12.15 -3.43
CA PHE A 312 4.25 -12.25 -4.56
C PHE A 312 2.84 -11.73 -4.25
N LYS A 313 2.54 -11.43 -2.98
CA LYS A 313 1.21 -11.06 -2.51
C LYS A 313 1.11 -9.55 -2.28
N PHE A 314 0.40 -8.87 -3.17
CA PHE A 314 -0.04 -7.48 -3.04
C PHE A 314 -0.93 -7.31 -1.80
N TYR A 315 -0.71 -6.23 -1.06
CA TYR A 315 -1.36 -6.02 0.22
C TYR A 315 -2.59 -5.11 0.12
N ASP A 316 -2.47 -3.88 -0.38
CA ASP A 316 -3.46 -2.80 -0.24
C ASP A 316 -4.72 -2.93 -1.13
N ARG A 317 -5.49 -4.01 -0.99
CA ARG A 317 -6.74 -4.25 -1.73
C ARG A 317 -7.92 -3.40 -1.27
N PHE A 318 -7.89 -2.89 -0.04
CA PHE A 318 -9.01 -2.12 0.52
C PHE A 318 -8.98 -0.66 0.07
N ALA A 319 -7.81 -0.03 0.02
CA ALA A 319 -7.65 1.33 -0.46
C ALA A 319 -7.66 1.41 -2.00
N THR A 320 -7.13 0.39 -2.67
CA THR A 320 -6.93 0.41 -4.11
C THR A 320 -8.21 0.07 -4.89
N ARG A 321 -8.49 0.89 -5.90
CA ARG A 321 -9.63 0.75 -6.81
C ARG A 321 -9.16 1.00 -8.23
N ASP A 322 -9.57 0.14 -9.17
CA ASP A 322 -9.27 0.36 -10.58
C ASP A 322 -9.93 1.66 -11.10
N LEU A 323 -9.62 2.03 -12.34
CA LEU A 323 -10.11 3.27 -12.94
C LEU A 323 -11.65 3.40 -12.94
N GLU A 324 -12.37 2.27 -12.95
CA GLU A 324 -13.84 2.21 -12.92
C GLU A 324 -14.41 1.99 -11.51
N GLY A 325 -13.55 2.02 -10.49
CA GLY A 325 -13.91 1.85 -9.09
C GLY A 325 -14.12 0.40 -8.66
N TYR A 326 -13.73 -0.61 -9.46
CA TYR A 326 -13.78 -2.00 -9.02
C TYR A 326 -12.70 -2.29 -7.98
N GLU A 327 -13.01 -3.26 -7.12
CA GLU A 327 -12.01 -3.82 -6.22
C GLU A 327 -10.95 -4.64 -6.97
N MET A 328 -9.81 -4.83 -6.33
CA MET A 328 -8.72 -5.67 -6.84
C MET A 328 -9.14 -7.14 -6.91
N GLY A 329 -8.59 -7.86 -7.89
CA GLY A 329 -8.71 -9.32 -7.98
C GLY A 329 -7.87 -10.03 -6.93
N VAL A 330 -7.56 -11.30 -7.19
CA VAL A 330 -6.64 -12.06 -6.34
C VAL A 330 -5.28 -11.34 -6.22
N PRO A 331 -4.63 -11.40 -5.05
CA PRO A 331 -3.54 -10.50 -4.66
C PRO A 331 -2.19 -10.81 -5.31
N PHE A 332 -2.15 -11.34 -6.52
CA PHE A 332 -0.90 -11.52 -7.26
C PHE A 332 -1.03 -10.88 -8.65
N PHE A 333 0.10 -10.65 -9.30
CA PHE A 333 0.14 -9.95 -10.57
C PHE A 333 -0.85 -10.55 -11.58
N PRO A 334 -1.62 -9.72 -12.32
CA PRO A 334 -1.53 -8.26 -12.46
C PRO A 334 -2.45 -7.46 -11.53
N TRP A 335 -2.91 -8.07 -10.43
CA TRP A 335 -3.71 -7.49 -9.34
C TRP A 335 -5.12 -7.03 -9.75
N PHE A 336 -5.28 -6.25 -10.81
CA PHE A 336 -6.56 -5.78 -11.33
C PHE A 336 -7.29 -6.87 -12.14
N THR A 337 -8.62 -6.88 -12.04
CA THR A 337 -9.48 -7.83 -12.77
C THR A 337 -9.72 -7.40 -14.21
N ALA A 338 -10.29 -8.29 -15.02
CA ALA A 338 -10.71 -7.99 -16.39
C ALA A 338 -12.15 -7.42 -16.45
N ALA A 339 -12.72 -6.97 -15.33
CA ALA A 339 -14.05 -6.38 -15.30
C ALA A 339 -14.07 -4.99 -15.96
N GLY A 340 -15.25 -4.60 -16.49
CA GLY A 340 -15.42 -3.32 -17.17
C GLY A 340 -14.57 -3.20 -18.43
N LYS A 341 -14.02 -2.00 -18.67
CA LYS A 341 -13.03 -1.71 -19.71
C LYS A 341 -11.64 -2.26 -19.36
N ALA A 342 -11.38 -2.59 -18.09
CA ALA A 342 -10.12 -3.16 -17.61
C ALA A 342 -8.87 -2.30 -17.92
N ALA A 343 -9.02 -0.98 -17.98
CA ALA A 343 -7.94 -0.05 -18.36
C ALA A 343 -6.72 -0.15 -17.42
N SER A 344 -6.93 -0.16 -16.11
CA SER A 344 -5.85 -0.32 -15.12
C SER A 344 -5.09 -1.64 -15.30
N ARG A 345 -5.83 -2.73 -15.59
CA ARG A 345 -5.24 -4.03 -15.87
C ARG A 345 -4.38 -4.01 -17.13
N GLN A 346 -4.86 -3.36 -18.19
CA GLN A 346 -4.11 -3.20 -19.44
C GLN A 346 -2.86 -2.35 -19.24
N ASP A 347 -2.95 -1.26 -18.48
CA ASP A 347 -1.81 -0.41 -18.12
C ASP A 347 -0.73 -1.22 -17.37
N VAL A 348 -1.12 -2.08 -16.40
CA VAL A 348 -0.19 -2.98 -15.70
C VAL A 348 0.50 -3.95 -16.65
N LEU A 349 -0.26 -4.60 -17.55
CA LEU A 349 0.29 -5.53 -18.53
C LEU A 349 1.19 -4.85 -19.56
N ALA A 350 0.91 -3.58 -19.86
CA ALA A 350 1.70 -2.72 -20.73
C ALA A 350 2.95 -2.16 -20.05
N GLN A 351 3.18 -2.45 -18.77
CA GLN A 351 4.38 -2.06 -18.03
C GLN A 351 4.54 -0.54 -17.84
N LYS A 352 3.41 0.17 -17.78
CA LYS A 352 3.38 1.62 -17.56
C LYS A 352 3.81 1.95 -16.13
N ASP A 353 4.58 3.02 -15.97
CA ASP A 353 4.89 3.63 -14.68
C ASP A 353 3.72 4.45 -14.12
N ALA A 354 2.81 4.90 -14.98
CA ALA A 354 1.58 5.59 -14.64
C ALA A 354 0.35 4.69 -14.91
N VAL A 355 0.10 3.72 -14.02
CA VAL A 355 -1.11 2.88 -14.11
C VAL A 355 -2.29 3.68 -13.58
N ARG A 356 -3.24 4.03 -14.46
CA ARG A 356 -4.41 4.84 -14.08
C ARG A 356 -5.33 4.08 -13.13
N VAL A 357 -5.71 4.71 -12.03
CA VAL A 357 -6.57 4.12 -10.99
C VAL A 357 -7.50 5.20 -10.42
N ARG A 358 -8.58 4.78 -9.75
CA ARG A 358 -9.46 5.74 -9.07
C ARG A 358 -9.02 6.02 -7.63
N ALA A 359 -8.29 5.10 -7.02
CA ALA A 359 -7.65 5.26 -5.72
C ALA A 359 -6.52 4.23 -5.56
N CYS A 360 -5.49 4.56 -4.78
CA CYS A 360 -4.40 3.66 -4.38
C CYS A 360 -3.86 4.08 -3.00
N TRP A 361 -2.89 3.35 -2.43
CA TRP A 361 -2.16 3.82 -1.25
C TRP A 361 -0.77 3.17 -1.19
N GLY A 362 -0.73 1.84 -1.13
CA GLY A 362 0.46 1.04 -1.35
C GLY A 362 1.60 1.35 -0.38
N GLY A 363 1.27 1.74 0.85
CA GLY A 363 2.21 2.07 1.93
C GLY A 363 3.11 3.29 1.73
N MET A 364 3.21 3.83 0.52
CA MET A 364 3.96 5.04 0.20
C MET A 364 3.22 5.78 -0.93
N THR A 365 2.67 6.95 -0.64
CA THR A 365 1.89 7.75 -1.58
C THR A 365 2.41 9.17 -1.66
N ALA A 366 2.69 9.63 -2.88
CA ALA A 366 3.00 11.02 -3.16
C ALA A 366 1.74 11.76 -3.64
N PHE A 367 1.51 12.96 -3.15
CA PHE A 367 0.45 13.89 -3.57
C PHE A 367 1.08 15.20 -4.06
N ASP A 368 0.33 15.89 -4.92
CA ASP A 368 0.48 17.35 -5.07
C ASP A 368 0.04 18.00 -3.75
N ALA A 369 0.98 18.67 -3.07
CA ALA A 369 0.74 19.18 -1.72
C ALA A 369 -0.19 20.40 -1.70
N SER A 370 -0.41 21.08 -2.82
CA SER A 370 -1.31 22.25 -2.90
C SER A 370 -2.72 21.92 -2.39
N TRP A 371 -3.21 20.71 -2.65
CA TRP A 371 -4.54 20.25 -2.20
C TRP A 371 -4.68 20.11 -0.68
N PHE A 372 -3.58 20.12 0.08
CA PHE A 372 -3.55 19.91 1.53
C PHE A 372 -3.20 21.17 2.32
N GLN A 373 -2.97 22.28 1.62
CA GLN A 373 -2.54 23.57 2.15
C GLN A 373 -3.62 24.63 1.91
N LYS A 374 -3.60 25.68 2.71
CA LYS A 374 -4.41 26.88 2.42
C LYS A 374 -3.73 27.61 1.26
N ASP A 375 -4.51 28.10 0.30
CA ASP A 375 -3.99 28.95 -0.78
C ASP A 375 -3.26 30.14 -0.15
N GLY A 376 -1.95 30.24 -0.38
CA GLY A 376 -1.07 31.25 0.20
C GLY A 376 -1.20 32.63 -0.43
N THR A 377 -2.23 32.87 -1.26
CA THR A 377 -2.32 34.07 -2.10
C THR A 377 -3.75 34.51 -2.38
N ASP A 378 -4.16 35.61 -1.75
CA ASP A 378 -4.93 36.67 -2.43
C ASP A 378 -4.05 37.32 -3.53
N VAL A 379 -3.67 36.54 -4.55
CA VAL A 379 -2.95 37.04 -5.72
C VAL A 379 -3.75 36.60 -6.93
N GLU A 380 -4.32 37.59 -7.63
CA GLU A 380 -4.81 37.48 -9.00
C GLU A 380 -3.84 36.64 -9.83
N HIS A 381 -4.17 35.37 -10.04
CA HIS A 381 -3.61 34.63 -11.15
C HIS A 381 -4.21 35.21 -12.42
N THR A 382 -3.48 36.14 -13.03
CA THR A 382 -3.62 36.40 -14.47
C THR A 382 -3.52 35.06 -15.19
N PRO A 383 -4.49 34.70 -16.06
CA PRO A 383 -4.51 33.41 -16.71
C PRO A 383 -3.41 33.37 -17.77
N ASP A 384 -2.24 32.84 -17.42
CA ASP A 384 -1.26 32.45 -18.41
C ASP A 384 -1.68 31.14 -19.08
N ASN A 385 -1.66 31.19 -20.40
CA ASN A 385 -2.25 30.24 -21.34
C ASN A 385 -1.58 28.86 -21.27
N VAL A 386 -2.07 27.98 -20.41
CA VAL A 386 -1.96 26.52 -20.56
C VAL A 386 -3.34 25.93 -20.26
N GLY A 387 -3.95 25.27 -21.25
CA GLY A 387 -5.35 24.84 -21.28
C GLY A 387 -5.78 23.81 -20.22
N HIS A 388 -5.80 24.21 -18.96
CA HIS A 388 -6.58 23.60 -17.91
C HIS A 388 -7.70 24.56 -17.52
N GLU A 389 -8.82 24.45 -18.23
CA GLU A 389 -10.09 25.04 -17.81
C GLU A 389 -10.44 24.52 -16.41
N ARG A 390 -10.15 25.34 -15.39
CA ARG A 390 -10.78 25.23 -14.07
C ARG A 390 -12.29 25.29 -14.34
N PRO A 391 -13.10 24.28 -13.98
CA PRO A 391 -14.52 24.33 -14.22
C PRO A 391 -15.12 25.56 -13.55
N ASP A 392 -15.94 26.28 -14.30
CA ASP A 392 -16.54 27.57 -13.98
C ASP A 392 -16.80 27.78 -12.49
N SER A 393 -16.18 28.85 -11.97
CA SER A 393 -16.35 29.43 -10.65
C SER A 393 -17.75 30.05 -10.49
N ASN A 394 -18.79 29.22 -10.58
CA ASN A 394 -20.16 29.53 -10.15
C ASN A 394 -20.52 28.79 -8.85
N VAL A 395 -19.51 28.49 -8.02
CA VAL A 395 -19.70 28.18 -6.60
C VAL A 395 -19.14 29.36 -5.82
N THR A 396 -20.00 30.34 -5.58
CA THR A 396 -19.77 31.52 -4.74
C THR A 396 -19.11 31.14 -3.41
N GLY A 397 -17.91 31.68 -3.16
CA GLY A 397 -17.43 32.02 -1.82
C GLY A 397 -17.07 30.91 -0.83
N MET A 398 -16.93 29.65 -1.25
CA MET A 398 -16.39 28.61 -0.37
C MET A 398 -14.87 28.58 -0.52
N GLN A 399 -14.17 29.20 0.44
CA GLN A 399 -12.73 29.01 0.64
C GLN A 399 -12.49 27.49 0.61
N LEU A 400 -11.80 26.96 -0.41
CA LEU A 400 -11.61 25.52 -0.54
C LEU A 400 -10.82 25.06 0.68
N LEU A 401 -11.49 24.33 1.58
CA LEU A 401 -10.84 23.79 2.75
C LEU A 401 -9.80 22.75 2.28
N PRO A 402 -8.60 22.74 2.89
CA PRO A 402 -7.60 21.74 2.57
C PRO A 402 -8.11 20.32 2.73
N LEU A 403 -7.69 19.41 1.86
CA LEU A 403 -8.08 18.00 1.91
C LEU A 403 -7.69 17.35 3.25
N ARG A 404 -8.62 16.55 3.79
CA ARG A 404 -8.42 15.80 5.03
C ARG A 404 -8.95 14.39 4.89
N PHE A 405 -8.30 13.46 5.59
CA PHE A 405 -8.80 12.09 5.69
C PHE A 405 -10.13 12.10 6.42
N ARG A 406 -11.09 11.35 5.88
CA ARG A 406 -12.43 11.19 6.46
C ARG A 406 -12.84 9.73 6.44
N TYR A 407 -13.98 9.43 7.04
CA TYR A 407 -14.54 8.09 7.13
C TYR A 407 -16.04 8.11 6.81
N GLU A 408 -16.59 6.92 6.54
CA GLU A 408 -18.04 6.74 6.32
C GLU A 408 -18.76 6.65 7.66
N LEU A 409 -19.86 7.39 7.83
CA LEU A 409 -20.64 7.45 9.07
C LEU A 409 -21.55 6.24 9.26
N ASP A 410 -21.97 5.60 8.17
CA ASP A 410 -22.86 4.44 8.18
C ASP A 410 -22.26 3.30 9.03
N PRO A 411 -22.95 2.78 10.07
CA PRO A 411 -22.39 1.78 10.98
C PRO A 411 -21.91 0.51 10.27
N PHE A 412 -22.61 0.02 9.25
CA PHE A 412 -22.25 -1.23 8.56
C PHE A 412 -21.71 -1.03 7.14
N TRP A 413 -21.10 0.13 6.91
CA TRP A 413 -20.39 0.45 5.69
C TRP A 413 -19.04 1.09 6.01
N ASP A 414 -17.97 0.38 5.69
CA ASP A 414 -16.61 0.90 5.85
C ASP A 414 -15.99 1.15 4.48
N ALA A 415 -15.46 2.36 4.30
CA ALA A 415 -14.61 2.75 3.19
C ALA A 415 -13.24 3.16 3.73
N SER A 416 -12.17 2.83 3.01
CA SER A 416 -10.81 3.21 3.43
C SER A 416 -10.67 4.72 3.36
N GLU A 417 -10.16 5.33 4.43
CA GLU A 417 -9.79 6.74 4.46
C GLU A 417 -8.78 7.09 3.37
N CYS A 418 -7.84 6.16 3.07
CA CYS A 418 -6.89 6.28 1.97
C CYS A 418 -7.55 6.21 0.59
N CYS A 419 -8.71 5.56 0.45
CA CYS A 419 -9.47 5.62 -0.80
C CYS A 419 -10.33 6.88 -0.87
N LEU A 420 -10.93 7.30 0.25
CA LEU A 420 -11.81 8.45 0.30
C LEU A 420 -11.07 9.76 -0.02
N ILE A 421 -9.83 9.92 0.44
CA ILE A 421 -9.01 11.10 0.13
C ILE A 421 -8.81 11.30 -1.38
N HIS A 422 -8.64 10.20 -2.13
CA HIS A 422 -8.54 10.21 -3.60
C HIS A 422 -9.86 10.57 -4.27
N ALA A 423 -10.98 10.10 -3.72
CA ALA A 423 -12.30 10.43 -4.24
C ALA A 423 -12.61 11.92 -4.05
N ASP A 424 -12.24 12.48 -2.90
CA ASP A 424 -12.40 13.91 -2.61
C ASP A 424 -11.50 14.74 -3.52
N LEU A 425 -10.22 14.36 -3.66
CA LEU A 425 -9.28 14.99 -4.59
C LEU A 425 -9.81 15.02 -6.03
N THR A 426 -10.31 13.88 -6.52
CA THR A 426 -10.90 13.78 -7.87
C THR A 426 -12.11 14.70 -8.01
N TYR A 427 -12.97 14.76 -6.99
CA TYR A 427 -14.15 15.62 -6.99
C TYR A 427 -13.79 17.11 -6.94
N LEU A 428 -12.78 17.52 -6.16
CA LEU A 428 -12.29 18.89 -6.15
C LEU A 428 -11.73 19.30 -7.51
N ARG A 429 -11.03 18.39 -8.18
CA ARG A 429 -10.40 18.66 -9.47
C ARG A 429 -11.38 18.72 -10.64
N TYR A 430 -12.31 17.77 -10.71
CA TYR A 430 -13.16 17.57 -11.89
C TYR A 430 -14.66 17.80 -11.64
N GLY A 431 -15.06 18.04 -10.38
CA GLY A 431 -16.45 18.12 -9.97
C GLY A 431 -17.20 16.83 -10.33
N ARG A 432 -18.29 16.99 -11.09
CA ARG A 432 -19.13 15.88 -11.56
C ARG A 432 -18.75 15.35 -12.95
N LYS A 433 -17.69 15.88 -13.58
CA LYS A 433 -17.27 15.45 -14.92
C LYS A 433 -16.70 14.03 -14.85
N ASN A 434 -17.13 13.17 -15.77
CA ASN A 434 -16.49 11.88 -15.98
C ASN A 434 -15.15 12.11 -16.69
N THR A 435 -14.09 11.50 -16.19
CA THR A 435 -12.76 11.57 -16.80
C THR A 435 -12.21 10.16 -17.01
N ASP A 436 -11.57 9.94 -18.16
CA ASP A 436 -10.81 8.72 -18.45
C ASP A 436 -9.40 8.76 -17.81
N ASP A 437 -9.08 9.86 -17.11
CA ASP A 437 -7.86 10.04 -16.31
C ASP A 437 -8.15 10.86 -15.04
N THR A 438 -8.04 10.20 -13.89
CA THR A 438 -8.24 10.81 -12.57
C THR A 438 -7.04 11.64 -12.11
N GLY A 439 -5.89 11.56 -12.82
CA GLY A 439 -4.62 12.09 -12.33
C GLY A 439 -4.06 11.32 -11.13
N ILE A 440 -4.57 10.11 -10.88
CA ILE A 440 -4.15 9.22 -9.79
C ILE A 440 -3.54 7.97 -10.41
N TYR A 441 -2.30 7.69 -10.03
CA TYR A 441 -1.53 6.60 -10.61
C TYR A 441 -0.98 5.65 -9.56
N THR A 442 -0.98 4.36 -9.88
CA THR A 442 -0.10 3.39 -9.22
C THR A 442 1.18 3.26 -10.04
N ASN A 443 2.34 3.24 -9.39
CA ASN A 443 3.64 3.09 -10.03
C ASN A 443 4.29 1.74 -9.68
N PRO A 444 4.17 0.70 -10.53
CA PRO A 444 4.67 -0.63 -10.20
C PRO A 444 6.19 -0.80 -10.30
N TYR A 445 6.93 0.22 -10.75
CA TYR A 445 8.40 0.26 -10.63
C TYR A 445 8.84 0.55 -9.19
N VAL A 446 8.00 1.26 -8.42
CA VAL A 446 8.23 1.59 -7.01
C VAL A 446 7.54 0.55 -6.14
N ARG A 447 8.32 -0.31 -5.47
CA ARG A 447 7.78 -1.42 -4.67
C ARG A 447 8.29 -1.37 -3.24
N VAL A 448 7.39 -1.55 -2.29
CA VAL A 448 7.66 -1.52 -0.86
C VAL A 448 7.16 -2.79 -0.18
N ALA A 449 7.61 -3.09 1.03
CA ALA A 449 7.17 -4.26 1.77
C ALA A 449 7.14 -4.05 3.27
N TYR A 450 6.34 -4.83 3.99
CA TYR A 450 6.23 -4.74 5.46
C TYR A 450 7.42 -5.38 6.20
N ASP A 451 8.34 -6.03 5.48
CA ASP A 451 9.58 -6.54 6.01
C ASP A 451 10.73 -6.54 4.99
N SER A 452 11.94 -6.41 5.51
CA SER A 452 13.18 -6.25 4.73
C SER A 452 13.49 -7.49 3.89
N ASN A 453 13.17 -8.67 4.41
CA ASN A 453 13.35 -9.91 3.67
C ASN A 453 12.43 -9.91 2.44
N THR A 454 11.12 -9.67 2.61
CA THR A 454 10.19 -9.53 1.49
C THR A 454 10.68 -8.49 0.47
N LEU A 455 11.09 -7.30 0.93
CA LEU A 455 11.61 -6.23 0.05
C LEU A 455 12.78 -6.73 -0.81
N SER A 456 13.74 -7.44 -0.21
CA SER A 456 14.92 -7.99 -0.91
C SER A 456 14.57 -9.04 -1.97
N TRP A 457 13.43 -9.73 -1.82
CA TRP A 457 12.97 -10.76 -2.76
C TRP A 457 12.20 -10.19 -3.96
N LEU A 458 11.61 -8.99 -3.86
CA LEU A 458 10.77 -8.40 -4.93
C LEU A 458 11.47 -8.30 -6.31
N PRO A 459 12.76 -7.94 -6.43
CA PRO A 459 13.44 -7.90 -7.72
C PRO A 459 13.55 -9.26 -8.43
N TYR A 460 13.46 -10.35 -7.67
CA TYR A 460 13.55 -11.72 -8.19
C TYR A 460 12.18 -12.28 -8.53
N THR A 461 11.20 -12.16 -7.63
CA THR A 461 9.86 -12.71 -7.83
C THR A 461 9.10 -12.01 -8.96
N ARG A 462 9.33 -10.70 -9.15
CA ARG A 462 8.69 -9.95 -10.22
C ARG A 462 9.06 -10.45 -11.63
N ARG A 463 10.20 -11.13 -11.77
CA ARG A 463 10.64 -11.69 -13.06
C ARG A 463 9.68 -12.75 -13.61
N LEU A 464 8.88 -13.40 -12.76
CA LEU A 464 7.94 -14.46 -13.14
C LEU A 464 6.50 -13.96 -13.36
N GLU A 465 6.21 -12.72 -12.99
CA GLU A 465 4.85 -12.16 -12.99
C GLU A 465 4.12 -12.29 -14.33
N ARG A 466 4.82 -12.22 -15.46
CA ARG A 466 4.19 -12.31 -16.78
C ARG A 466 3.56 -13.68 -17.08
N LEU A 467 3.85 -14.70 -16.28
CA LEU A 467 3.19 -16.02 -16.36
C LEU A 467 1.84 -16.06 -15.63
N TYR A 468 1.62 -15.12 -14.70
CA TYR A 468 0.47 -15.15 -13.81
C TYR A 468 -0.87 -14.72 -14.44
N PRO A 469 -0.96 -13.86 -15.48
CA PRO A 469 -2.24 -13.35 -15.98
C PRO A 469 -3.26 -14.43 -16.36
N PHE A 470 -2.81 -15.56 -16.92
CA PHE A 470 -3.68 -16.67 -17.27
C PHE A 470 -4.32 -17.30 -16.03
N VAL A 471 -3.49 -17.65 -15.03
CA VAL A 471 -3.95 -18.22 -13.76
C VAL A 471 -4.79 -17.21 -12.99
N HIS A 472 -4.38 -15.94 -12.98
CA HIS A 472 -5.10 -14.83 -12.34
C HIS A 472 -6.54 -14.73 -12.85
N ASN A 473 -6.75 -14.79 -14.17
CA ASN A 473 -8.09 -14.72 -14.75
C ASN A 473 -8.96 -15.92 -14.34
N ILE A 474 -8.42 -17.14 -14.39
CA ILE A 474 -9.15 -18.35 -13.98
C ILE A 474 -9.57 -18.24 -12.51
N VAL A 475 -8.62 -17.89 -11.63
CA VAL A 475 -8.89 -17.83 -10.20
C VAL A 475 -9.89 -16.72 -9.87
N ASN A 476 -9.82 -15.55 -10.52
CA ASN A 476 -10.83 -14.50 -10.32
C ASN A 476 -12.24 -14.94 -10.71
N ILE A 477 -12.39 -15.64 -11.83
CA ILE A 477 -13.69 -16.18 -12.26
C ILE A 477 -14.21 -17.16 -11.20
N LEU A 478 -13.38 -18.11 -10.77
CA LEU A 478 -13.74 -19.10 -9.74
C LEU A 478 -14.07 -18.44 -8.40
N ALA A 479 -13.38 -17.36 -8.04
CA ALA A 479 -13.59 -16.61 -6.81
C ALA A 479 -14.67 -15.53 -6.92
N SER A 480 -15.34 -15.37 -8.07
CA SER A 480 -16.33 -14.31 -8.34
C SER A 480 -15.79 -12.90 -8.03
N LEU A 481 -14.56 -12.61 -8.48
CA LEU A 481 -13.92 -11.31 -8.35
C LEU A 481 -14.03 -10.49 -9.64
N PRO A 482 -14.21 -9.16 -9.54
CA PRO A 482 -14.20 -8.35 -8.31
C PRO A 482 -15.52 -8.48 -7.54
N ALA A 483 -15.49 -8.23 -6.23
CA ALA A 483 -16.69 -8.31 -5.42
C ALA A 483 -17.72 -7.24 -5.83
N LYS A 484 -19.01 -7.57 -5.73
CA LYS A 484 -20.10 -6.63 -6.04
C LYS A 484 -20.17 -5.53 -4.99
N ASN A 485 -19.82 -4.30 -5.38
CA ASN A 485 -20.12 -3.10 -4.61
C ASN A 485 -21.40 -2.43 -5.19
N PRO A 486 -22.52 -2.41 -4.44
CA PRO A 486 -23.77 -1.82 -4.92
C PRO A 486 -23.69 -0.29 -5.12
N ARG A 487 -22.82 0.40 -4.39
CA ARG A 487 -22.66 1.86 -4.42
C ARG A 487 -21.60 2.34 -5.42
N ARG A 488 -20.95 1.43 -6.17
CA ARG A 488 -19.80 1.76 -7.04
C ARG A 488 -20.12 2.80 -8.13
N LEU A 489 -21.31 2.72 -8.71
CA LEU A 489 -21.73 3.56 -9.83
C LEU A 489 -22.43 4.85 -9.39
N GLU A 490 -22.63 5.04 -8.09
CA GLU A 490 -23.25 6.25 -7.54
C GLU A 490 -22.35 7.47 -7.79
N ARG A 491 -22.96 8.58 -8.22
CA ARG A 491 -22.24 9.82 -8.56
C ARG A 491 -22.47 10.90 -7.49
N PRO A 492 -21.44 11.66 -7.12
CA PRO A 492 -21.59 12.75 -6.17
C PRO A 492 -22.64 13.77 -6.62
N GLY A 493 -23.47 14.20 -5.67
CA GLY A 493 -24.56 15.15 -5.89
C GLY A 493 -25.87 14.54 -6.41
N ASP A 494 -25.88 13.27 -6.81
CA ASP A 494 -27.14 12.58 -7.15
C ASP A 494 -27.93 12.28 -5.87
N GLU A 495 -29.26 12.29 -5.96
CA GLU A 495 -30.14 11.84 -4.89
C GLU A 495 -30.44 10.34 -5.08
N THR A 496 -30.21 9.55 -4.04
CA THR A 496 -30.49 8.11 -4.06
C THR A 496 -31.15 7.67 -2.76
N THR A 497 -31.78 6.50 -2.78
CA THR A 497 -32.34 5.86 -1.59
C THR A 497 -31.47 4.67 -1.23
N GLU A 498 -30.79 4.75 -0.10
CA GLU A 498 -29.87 3.71 0.36
C GLU A 498 -30.48 2.92 1.52
N LEU A 499 -30.19 1.63 1.58
CA LEU A 499 -30.53 0.79 2.71
C LEU A 499 -29.45 0.92 3.79
N VAL A 500 -29.76 1.61 4.89
CA VAL A 500 -28.84 1.90 5.99
C VAL A 500 -29.35 1.23 7.26
N TRP A 501 -28.47 0.61 8.03
CA TRP A 501 -28.85 0.06 9.33
C TRP A 501 -28.88 1.17 10.37
N GLU A 502 -29.95 1.21 11.15
CA GLU A 502 -30.13 2.17 12.23
C GLU A 502 -30.45 1.46 13.53
N TYR A 503 -29.86 1.99 14.61
CA TYR A 503 -30.15 1.55 15.96
C TYR A 503 -31.55 2.02 16.37
N ASP A 504 -32.34 1.10 16.89
CA ASP A 504 -33.69 1.36 17.37
C ASP A 504 -33.92 0.51 18.63
N PRO A 505 -33.81 1.10 19.83
CA PRO A 505 -33.90 0.35 21.08
C PRO A 505 -35.30 -0.22 21.33
N SER A 506 -36.32 0.26 20.61
CA SER A 506 -37.70 -0.24 20.75
C SER A 506 -37.92 -1.59 20.08
N ARG A 507 -37.01 -2.01 19.19
CA ARG A 507 -37.09 -3.28 18.46
C ARG A 507 -36.41 -4.42 19.20
N ALA A 508 -36.93 -5.63 19.03
CA ALA A 508 -36.34 -6.84 19.60
C ALA A 508 -34.86 -7.05 19.18
N GLU A 509 -34.53 -6.74 17.92
CA GLU A 509 -33.15 -6.81 17.39
C GLU A 509 -32.35 -5.51 17.61
N LYS A 510 -32.87 -4.58 18.41
CA LYS A 510 -32.28 -3.27 18.77
C LYS A 510 -31.85 -2.42 17.56
N GLY A 511 -32.42 -2.67 16.39
CA GLY A 511 -32.16 -1.92 15.16
C GLY A 511 -32.78 -2.59 13.95
N ALA A 512 -32.74 -1.90 12.82
CA ALA A 512 -33.20 -2.43 11.54
C ALA A 512 -32.61 -1.67 10.36
N TYR A 513 -32.57 -2.33 9.22
CA TYR A 513 -32.29 -1.66 7.96
C TYR A 513 -33.49 -0.80 7.54
N GLN A 514 -33.22 0.46 7.22
CA GLN A 514 -34.21 1.42 6.76
C GLN A 514 -33.73 2.09 5.48
N TYR A 515 -34.67 2.37 4.59
CA TYR A 515 -34.40 3.17 3.42
C TYR A 515 -34.23 4.64 3.81
N ARG A 516 -33.15 5.27 3.33
CA ARG A 516 -32.83 6.67 3.58
C ARG A 516 -32.52 7.37 2.27
N LYS A 517 -33.28 8.44 2.00
CA LYS A 517 -33.03 9.34 0.89
C LYS A 517 -31.88 10.28 1.25
N ARG A 518 -30.83 10.32 0.43
CA ARG A 518 -29.62 11.10 0.70
C ARG A 518 -29.01 11.62 -0.59
N ILE A 519 -28.28 12.73 -0.47
CA ILE A 519 -27.39 13.22 -1.53
C ILE A 519 -26.07 12.46 -1.42
N ILE A 520 -25.61 11.90 -2.53
CA ILE A 520 -24.40 11.07 -2.60
C ILE A 520 -23.15 11.94 -2.41
N SER A 521 -22.28 11.52 -1.49
CA SER A 521 -20.94 12.07 -1.30
C SER A 521 -19.91 11.39 -2.22
N PRO A 522 -18.74 12.02 -2.47
CA PRO A 522 -17.61 11.36 -3.14
C PRO A 522 -17.19 10.04 -2.46
N GLY A 523 -16.68 9.10 -3.25
CA GLY A 523 -16.00 7.91 -2.71
C GLY A 523 -16.87 6.68 -2.46
N ARG A 524 -18.10 6.64 -2.97
CA ARG A 524 -18.99 5.46 -2.82
C ARG A 524 -18.42 4.13 -3.34
N PHE A 525 -17.51 4.19 -4.31
CA PHE A 525 -16.76 3.04 -4.82
C PHE A 525 -15.69 2.50 -3.84
N CYS A 526 -15.32 3.26 -2.81
CA CYS A 526 -14.30 2.86 -1.83
C CYS A 526 -14.79 1.82 -0.82
N GLY A 527 -16.09 1.81 -0.52
CA GLY A 527 -16.63 1.07 0.60
C GLY A 527 -17.14 -0.33 0.32
N ALA A 528 -17.36 -1.08 1.39
CA ALA A 528 -18.03 -2.37 1.40
C ALA A 528 -18.86 -2.55 2.67
N ARG A 529 -19.85 -3.46 2.63
CA ARG A 529 -20.65 -3.83 3.81
C ARG A 529 -19.80 -4.57 4.83
N ARG A 530 -19.42 -3.89 5.90
CA ARG A 530 -18.67 -4.40 7.06
C ARG A 530 -18.58 -3.32 8.13
N LEU A 531 -18.21 -3.71 9.33
CA LEU A 531 -17.88 -2.81 10.42
C LEU A 531 -16.67 -3.34 11.18
N SER A 532 -15.63 -2.52 11.28
CA SER A 532 -14.50 -2.75 12.19
C SER A 532 -14.43 -1.64 13.22
N VAL A 533 -14.25 -2.00 14.50
CA VAL A 533 -14.22 -1.05 15.62
C VAL A 533 -12.98 -1.23 16.47
N LEU A 534 -12.58 -0.16 17.17
CA LEU A 534 -11.49 -0.16 18.14
C LEU A 534 -11.85 -1.04 19.35
N ARG A 535 -10.90 -1.86 19.82
CA ARG A 535 -11.02 -2.59 21.10
C ARG A 535 -10.76 -1.67 22.27
N GLU A 536 -11.61 -1.74 23.30
CA GLU A 536 -11.49 -0.86 24.47
C GLU A 536 -10.50 -1.40 25.52
N ASN A 537 -10.34 -2.73 25.60
CA ASN A 537 -9.44 -3.39 26.55
C ASN A 537 -8.46 -4.29 25.79
N ILE A 538 -7.36 -3.72 25.30
CA ILE A 538 -6.34 -4.46 24.56
C ILE A 538 -5.45 -5.18 25.56
N LYS A 539 -5.42 -6.52 25.50
CA LYS A 539 -4.40 -7.32 26.19
C LYS A 539 -3.15 -7.41 25.32
N GLU A 540 -2.01 -7.62 25.96
CA GLU A 540 -0.74 -7.80 25.25
C GLU A 540 -0.84 -8.96 24.22
N GLY A 541 -0.56 -8.65 22.95
CA GLY A 541 -0.65 -9.60 21.83
C GLY A 541 -2.01 -9.62 21.11
N GLU A 542 -3.03 -8.90 21.59
CA GLU A 542 -4.30 -8.78 20.86
C GLU A 542 -4.25 -7.71 19.76
N LYS A 543 -5.09 -7.86 18.73
CA LYS A 543 -5.25 -6.86 17.66
C LYS A 543 -6.04 -5.66 18.18
N ASN A 544 -5.63 -4.45 17.80
CA ASN A 544 -6.28 -3.21 18.21
C ASN A 544 -7.74 -3.05 17.74
N PHE A 545 -8.16 -3.80 16.72
CA PHE A 545 -9.51 -3.70 16.16
C PHE A 545 -10.19 -5.06 16.08
N GLU A 546 -11.52 -5.03 16.13
CA GLU A 546 -12.36 -6.21 15.94
C GLU A 546 -13.43 -5.98 14.88
N LYS A 547 -13.85 -7.08 14.25
CA LYS A 547 -14.93 -7.06 13.25
C LYS A 547 -16.25 -7.34 13.93
N ILE A 548 -17.24 -6.51 13.66
CA ILE A 548 -18.60 -6.72 14.12
C ILE A 548 -19.37 -7.49 13.04
N PRO A 549 -20.04 -8.60 13.38
CA PRO A 549 -20.91 -9.32 12.45
C PRO A 549 -21.99 -8.41 11.86
N LEU A 550 -22.30 -8.61 10.58
CA LEU A 550 -23.38 -7.87 9.93
C LEU A 550 -24.74 -8.34 10.48
N PRO A 551 -25.66 -7.42 10.82
CA PRO A 551 -27.05 -7.76 11.06
C PRO A 551 -27.67 -8.43 9.83
N SER A 552 -28.63 -9.31 10.05
CA SER A 552 -29.37 -9.94 8.96
C SER A 552 -30.05 -8.85 8.12
N PRO A 553 -29.86 -8.84 6.78
CA PRO A 553 -30.63 -7.96 5.92
C PRO A 553 -32.13 -8.35 5.98
N PRO A 554 -33.05 -7.42 5.68
CA PRO A 554 -34.46 -7.77 5.55
C PRO A 554 -34.61 -8.86 4.48
N GLY A 555 -35.36 -9.91 4.83
CA GLY A 555 -35.63 -11.06 3.97
C GLY A 555 -36.49 -10.73 2.78
#